data_AF-A0A8S3CER3-F1
#
_entry.id   AF-A0A8S3CER3-F1
#
_cell.length_a   1.000
_cell.length_b   1.000
_cell.length_c   1.000
_cell.angle_alpha   90.00
_cell.angle_beta   90.00
_cell.angle_gamma   90.00
#
_symmetry.space_group_name_H-M   'P 1'
#
loop_
_entity.id
_entity.type
_entity.pdbx_description
1 polymer ?
#
loop_
_entity_poly.entity_id
_entity_poly.type
_entity_poly.pdbx_seq_one_letter_code
_entity_poly.pdbx_strand_id
1 'polypeptide(L)' 'YRTRTIPANGLNPKYDESVFEFRKIVLPDLAILRIAVYEETGKLIGQRVLPLDGLQAG' A
#
# COMPACT_ATOMS: atom_id res chain seq x y z
N TYR A 1 7.93 1.37 -2.48
CA TYR A 1 7.70 0.27 -1.52
C TYR A 1 6.88 -0.82 -2.20
N ARG A 2 7.19 -2.09 -1.95
CA ARG A 2 6.48 -3.25 -2.51
C ARG A 2 6.66 -4.44 -1.56
N THR A 3 5.59 -5.19 -1.31
CA THR A 3 5.67 -6.45 -0.55
C THR A 3 6.24 -7.56 -1.42
N ARG A 4 6.59 -8.70 -0.81
CA ARG A 4 6.91 -9.92 -1.56
C ARG A 4 5.65 -10.44 -2.24
N THR A 5 5.83 -11.07 -3.39
CA THR A 5 4.74 -11.79 -4.07
C THR A 5 4.42 -13.06 -3.29
N ILE A 6 3.14 -13.32 -3.02
CA ILE A 6 2.67 -14.58 -2.44
C ILE A 6 2.03 -15.39 -3.58
N PRO A 7 2.67 -16.48 -4.04
CA PRO A 7 2.15 -17.27 -5.14
C PRO A 7 0.95 -18.10 -4.68
N ALA A 8 0.01 -18.33 -5.60
CA ALA A 8 -1.09 -19.30 -5.46
C ALA A 8 -1.97 -19.17 -4.19
N ASN A 9 -2.03 -17.99 -3.55
CA ASN A 9 -2.96 -17.72 -2.45
C ASN A 9 -3.70 -16.38 -2.66
N GLY A 10 -4.84 -16.43 -3.37
CA GLY A 10 -5.70 -15.27 -3.62
C GLY A 10 -6.81 -15.06 -2.59
N LEU A 11 -7.06 -16.03 -1.70
CA LEU A 11 -8.19 -15.97 -0.76
C LEU A 11 -7.84 -15.18 0.51
N ASN A 12 -6.66 -15.43 1.08
CA ASN A 12 -6.21 -14.80 2.33
C ASN A 12 -4.67 -14.71 2.41
N PRO A 13 -4.01 -14.03 1.46
CA PRO A 13 -2.57 -13.83 1.49
C PRO A 13 -2.13 -13.12 2.79
N LYS A 14 -1.03 -13.58 3.40
CA LYS A 14 -0.42 -12.98 4.60
C LYS A 14 0.96 -12.43 4.30
N TYR A 15 1.07 -11.12 4.39
CA TYR A 15 2.26 -10.32 4.11
C TYR A 15 3.01 -10.08 5.44
N ASP A 16 4.15 -10.75 5.63
CA ASP A 16 5.02 -10.59 6.80
C ASP A 16 6.21 -9.69 6.43
N GLU A 17 5.90 -8.44 6.11
CA GLU A 17 6.87 -7.42 5.74
C GLU A 17 7.09 -6.41 6.85
N SER A 18 8.30 -5.86 6.89
CA SER A 18 8.58 -4.69 7.72
C SER A 18 7.76 -3.48 7.26
N VAL A 19 7.51 -2.57 8.19
CA VAL A 19 6.75 -1.35 7.95
C VAL A 19 7.39 -0.48 6.87
N PHE A 20 6.55 0.13 6.03
CA PHE A 20 6.99 1.14 5.07
C PHE A 20 7.06 2.50 5.76
N GLU A 21 8.27 2.98 6.02
CA GLU A 21 8.50 4.22 6.76
C GLU A 21 8.71 5.41 5.80
N PHE A 22 7.84 6.42 5.90
CA PHE A 22 7.99 7.72 5.22
C PHE A 22 8.42 8.78 6.25
N ARG A 23 9.72 8.88 6.53
CA ARG A 23 10.27 9.64 7.66
C ARG A 23 9.93 11.13 7.69
N LYS A 24 9.77 11.75 6.52
CA LYS A 24 9.47 13.17 6.40
C LYS A 24 8.60 13.44 5.19
N ILE A 25 7.42 14.00 5.43
CA ILE A 25 6.50 14.49 4.41
C ILE A 25 6.43 16.00 4.58
N VAL A 26 7.01 16.74 3.64
CA VAL A 26 7.22 18.20 3.80
C VAL A 26 5.91 18.98 3.69
N LEU A 27 4.98 18.52 2.85
CA LEU A 27 3.67 19.13 2.63
C LEU A 27 2.58 18.03 2.65
N PRO A 28 2.06 17.64 3.82
CA PRO A 28 1.06 16.59 3.93
C PRO A 28 -0.25 16.90 3.19
N ASP A 29 -0.68 18.15 3.17
CA ASP A 29 -1.95 18.58 2.54
C ASP A 29 -1.97 18.40 1.02
N LEU A 30 -0.78 18.34 0.40
CA LEU A 30 -0.62 18.07 -1.03
C LEU A 30 -0.27 16.61 -1.32
N ALA A 31 -0.09 15.80 -0.28
CA ALA A 31 0.33 14.42 -0.38
C ALA A 31 -0.86 13.46 -0.23
N ILE A 32 -0.77 12.36 -0.96
CA ILE A 32 -1.72 11.26 -0.93
C ILE A 32 -0.95 9.95 -0.76
N LEU A 33 -1.50 9.03 0.03
CA LEU A 33 -1.04 7.66 0.12
C LEU A 33 -1.84 6.80 -0.86
N ARG A 34 -1.14 6.08 -1.74
CA ARG A 34 -1.77 5.13 -2.66
C ARG A 34 -1.33 3.71 -2.33
N ILE A 35 -2.31 2.86 -2.04
CA ILE A 35 -2.13 1.42 -1.85
C ILE A 35 -2.74 0.73 -3.06
N ALA A 36 -1.96 -0.07 -3.78
CA ALA A 36 -2.42 -0.77 -4.97
C ALA A 36 -1.97 -2.24 -4.92
N VAL A 37 -2.88 -3.14 -5.27
CA VAL A 37 -2.67 -4.58 -5.28
C VAL A 37 -2.63 -5.05 -6.72
N TYR A 38 -1.60 -5.81 -7.05
CA TYR A 38 -1.32 -6.30 -8.39
C TYR A 38 -1.19 -7.83 -8.37
N GLU A 39 -1.61 -8.46 -9.46
CA GLU A 39 -1.22 -9.84 -9.77
C GLU A 39 0.28 -9.90 -10.12
N GLU A 40 0.85 -11.10 -10.11
CA GLU A 40 2.25 -11.33 -10.50
C GLU A 40 2.54 -10.88 -11.94
N THR A 41 1.53 -10.95 -12.82
CA THR A 41 1.58 -10.46 -14.21
C THR A 41 1.67 -8.93 -14.32
N GLY A 42 1.53 -8.20 -13.21
CA GLY A 42 1.47 -6.74 -13.17
C GLY A 42 0.07 -6.18 -13.45
N LYS A 43 -0.94 -7.04 -13.63
CA LYS A 43 -2.34 -6.62 -13.75
C LYS A 43 -2.84 -6.05 -12.42
N LEU A 44 -3.49 -4.88 -12.47
CA LEU A 44 -4.08 -4.25 -11.29
C LEU A 44 -5.34 -5.02 -10.85
N ILE A 45 -5.39 -5.41 -9.58
CA ILE A 45 -6.58 -6.01 -8.95
C ILE A 45 -7.45 -4.93 -8.33
N GLY A 46 -6.82 -4.00 -7.61
CA GLY A 46 -7.53 -2.92 -6.93
C GLY A 46 -6.59 -1.91 -6.31
N GLN A 47 -7.13 -0.75 -5.96
CA GLN A 47 -6.36 0.32 -5.32
C GLN A 47 -7.22 1.18 -4.40
N ARG A 48 -6.57 1.80 -3.42
CA ARG A 48 -7.12 2.83 -2.56
C ARG A 48 -6.18 4.03 -2.56
N VAL A 49 -6.75 5.21 -2.72
CA VAL A 49 -6.05 6.49 -2.55
C VAL A 49 -6.60 7.13 -1.29
N LEU A 50 -5.71 7.53 -0.40
CA LEU A 50 -6.02 8.12 0.90
C LEU A 50 -5.30 9.46 1.00
N PRO A 51 -6.02 10.58 1.07
CA PRO A 51 -5.42 11.85 1.48
C PRO A 51 -4.75 11.67 2.84
N LEU A 52 -3.61 12.34 3.06
CA LEU A 52 -3.00 12.33 4.39
C LEU A 52 -3.79 13.19 5.37
N ASP A 53 -4.49 14.21 4.86
CA ASP A 53 -5.47 14.96 5.63
C ASP A 53 -6.65 14.05 6.02
N GLY A 54 -6.92 13.95 7.32
CA GLY A 54 -7.93 13.06 7.88
C GLY A 54 -7.57 11.57 7.88
N LEU A 55 -6.33 11.17 7.52
CA LEU A 55 -5.88 9.79 7.66
C LEU A 55 -5.82 9.42 9.15
N GLN A 56 -6.64 8.45 9.55
CA GLN A 56 -6.65 7.98 10.93
C GLN A 56 -5.50 7.01 11.19
N ALA A 57 -4.89 7.14 12.37
CA ALA A 57 -4.00 6.12 12.90
C ALA A 57 -4.80 4.84 13.22
N GLY A 58 -4.13 3.70 13.11
CA GLY A 58 -4.65 2.40 13.54
C GLY A 58 -4.37 2.13 15.01
#